data_AF-A0A2J8WV84-F1
#
_entry.id   AF-A0A2J8WV84-F1
#
_cell.length_a   1.000
_cell.length_b   1.000
_cell.length_c   1.000
_cell.angle_alpha   90.00
_cell.angle_beta   90.00
_cell.angle_gamma   90.00
#
_symmetry.space_group_name_H-M   'P 1'
#
loop_
_entity.id
_entity.type
_entity.pdbx_description
1 polymer ?
#
loop_
_entity_poly.entity_id
_entity_poly.type
_entity_poly.pdbx_seq_one_letter_code
_entity_poly.pdbx_strand_id
1 'polypeptide(L)'
;MLSSCVRPVPTTVRFVDSLICNSSRSFMDLKALLSSLNDFASLSFAESWDNVGLLVEPSPPHTVNTLFLTNDLTEEVMEEVLQKKADLILSYHPPIFRPMKRITWNTWKERLVIRALENRVGIYSPHTAYDAAPQGVNNWLAKGLGACTSRPIHPSKAPNYPTEGNHRVEFNVNHTQDLDKVMSAVKGIDGVSVTSFSARTGNEEQTRINLNCTQKALMQVVDFLSRNKQLYQKHQDNTFYKSAGCQLKFVT
;
A
#
# COMPACT_ATOMS: atom_id res chain seq x y z
N MET A 1 -48.20 34.19 5.54
CA MET A 1 -48.02 32.76 5.17
C MET A 1 -47.46 32.71 3.76
N LEU A 2 -46.16 32.51 3.60
CA LEU A 2 -45.50 32.28 2.32
C LEU A 2 -44.70 30.98 2.48
N SER A 3 -45.24 29.89 1.92
CA SER A 3 -44.66 28.56 1.99
C SER A 3 -43.68 28.40 0.81
N SER A 4 -42.38 28.35 1.09
CA SER A 4 -41.36 28.02 0.08
C SER A 4 -41.37 26.50 -0.16
N CYS A 5 -41.75 26.10 -1.37
CA CYS A 5 -41.77 24.72 -1.80
C CYS A 5 -40.42 24.41 -2.46
N VAL A 6 -39.46 23.85 -1.71
CA VAL A 6 -38.20 23.34 -2.25
C VAL A 6 -38.46 21.94 -2.79
N ARG A 7 -38.37 21.76 -4.11
CA ARG A 7 -38.42 20.44 -4.75
C ARG A 7 -37.02 19.81 -4.71
N PRO A 8 -36.82 18.61 -4.15
CA PRO A 8 -35.57 17.89 -4.28
C PRO A 8 -35.42 17.35 -5.72
N VAL A 9 -34.25 17.59 -6.32
CA VAL A 9 -33.84 16.97 -7.59
C VAL A 9 -33.36 15.55 -7.28
N PRO A 10 -33.86 14.50 -7.94
CA PRO A 10 -33.34 13.15 -7.73
C PRO A 10 -31.96 13.04 -8.39
N THR A 11 -30.90 12.93 -7.59
CA THR A 11 -29.57 12.57 -8.08
C THR A 11 -29.54 11.07 -8.30
N THR A 12 -29.70 10.63 -9.55
CA THR A 12 -29.51 9.23 -9.93
C THR A 12 -28.02 8.88 -9.77
N VAL A 13 -27.65 8.28 -8.64
CA VAL A 13 -26.34 7.64 -8.47
C VAL A 13 -26.32 6.43 -9.39
N ARG A 14 -25.64 6.55 -10.53
CA ARG A 14 -25.33 5.39 -11.37
C ARG A 14 -24.29 4.55 -10.63
N PHE A 15 -24.72 3.43 -10.06
CA PHE A 15 -23.82 2.35 -9.75
C PHE A 15 -23.18 1.91 -11.06
N VAL A 16 -21.89 2.16 -11.20
CA VAL A 16 -21.09 1.57 -12.26
C VAL A 16 -20.86 0.14 -11.81
N ASP A 17 -21.67 -0.79 -12.34
CA ASP A 17 -21.38 -2.21 -12.21
C ASP A 17 -19.99 -2.44 -12.80
N SER A 18 -19.03 -2.69 -11.92
CA SER A 18 -17.68 -3.06 -12.32
C SER A 18 -17.79 -4.34 -13.13
N LEU A 19 -17.52 -4.25 -14.43
CA LEU A 19 -17.36 -5.40 -15.31
C LEU A 19 -16.45 -6.40 -14.59
N ILE A 20 -17.00 -7.56 -14.23
CA ILE A 20 -16.27 -8.67 -13.66
C ILE A 20 -15.32 -9.15 -14.76
N CYS A 21 -14.12 -8.57 -14.76
CA CYS A 21 -13.02 -9.08 -15.53
C CYS A 21 -12.64 -10.41 -14.87
N ASN A 22 -12.75 -11.52 -15.60
CA ASN A 22 -12.15 -12.79 -15.22
C ASN A 22 -10.62 -12.64 -15.27
N SER A 23 -10.08 -11.91 -14.31
CA SER A 23 -8.66 -11.89 -13.99
C SER A 23 -8.33 -13.25 -13.38
N SER A 24 -7.37 -13.94 -13.98
CA SER A 24 -6.68 -15.07 -13.37
C SER A 24 -6.20 -14.62 -11.99
N ARG A 25 -6.90 -15.02 -10.93
CA ARG A 25 -6.58 -14.61 -9.56
C ARG A 25 -5.16 -15.08 -9.25
N SER A 26 -4.25 -14.13 -9.04
CA SER A 26 -2.91 -14.43 -8.54
C SER A 26 -3.00 -14.64 -7.04
N PHE A 27 -2.67 -15.86 -6.60
CA PHE A 27 -2.58 -16.21 -5.19
C PHE A 27 -1.16 -15.91 -4.69
N MET A 28 -1.04 -15.39 -3.48
CA MET A 28 0.27 -15.12 -2.85
C MET A 28 0.35 -15.82 -1.48
N ASP A 29 1.50 -16.44 -1.17
CA ASP A 29 1.77 -16.93 0.18
C ASP A 29 1.77 -15.75 1.16
N LEU A 30 1.18 -15.93 2.35
CA LEU A 30 1.05 -14.88 3.35
C LEU A 30 2.39 -14.23 3.68
N LYS A 31 3.47 -15.02 3.82
CA LYS A 31 4.80 -14.49 4.17
C LYS A 31 5.37 -13.61 3.04
N ALA A 32 5.18 -14.02 1.79
CA ALA A 32 5.58 -13.24 0.63
C ALA A 32 4.79 -11.91 0.54
N LEU A 33 3.49 -11.96 0.84
CA LEU A 33 2.65 -10.76 0.89
C LEU A 33 3.07 -9.81 2.01
N LEU A 34 3.36 -10.32 3.21
CA LEU A 34 3.83 -9.51 4.33
C LEU A 34 5.18 -8.85 4.04
N SER A 35 6.10 -9.55 3.36
CA SER A 35 7.35 -8.94 2.89
C SER A 35 7.05 -7.78 1.95
N SER A 36 6.11 -7.97 1.01
CA SER A 36 5.69 -6.94 0.05
C SER A 36 5.06 -5.72 0.73
N LEU A 37 4.23 -5.94 1.75
CA LEU A 37 3.62 -4.86 2.55
C LEU A 37 4.68 -4.10 3.36
N ASN A 38 5.65 -4.79 3.93
CA ASN A 38 6.76 -4.16 4.64
C ASN A 38 7.70 -3.39 3.69
N ASP A 39 7.85 -3.83 2.45
CA ASP A 39 8.58 -3.09 1.42
C ASP A 39 7.84 -1.81 1.00
N PHE A 40 6.51 -1.85 1.00
CA PHE A 40 5.66 -0.69 0.71
C PHE A 40 5.65 0.34 1.85
N ALA A 41 5.50 -0.12 3.09
CA ALA A 41 5.55 0.69 4.30
C ALA A 41 6.32 -0.08 5.39
N SER A 42 7.61 0.22 5.52
CA SER A 42 8.48 -0.49 6.46
C SER A 42 7.97 -0.31 7.88
N LEU A 43 7.72 -1.43 8.58
CA LEU A 43 7.31 -1.40 9.98
C LEU A 43 8.36 -0.74 10.88
N SER A 44 9.61 -0.60 10.42
CA SER A 44 10.66 0.16 11.12
C SER A 44 10.35 1.66 11.23
N PHE A 45 9.42 2.18 10.43
CA PHE A 45 8.95 3.56 10.50
C PHE A 45 7.89 3.78 11.58
N ALA A 46 7.34 2.71 12.16
CA ALA A 46 6.33 2.85 13.20
C ALA A 46 6.90 3.51 14.46
N GLU A 47 6.04 4.26 15.14
CA GLU A 47 6.34 4.79 16.45
C GLU A 47 6.52 3.67 17.48
N SER A 48 7.37 3.88 18.48
CA SER A 48 7.73 2.84 19.45
C SER A 48 6.58 2.38 20.34
N TRP A 49 5.51 3.18 20.44
CA TRP A 49 4.31 2.87 21.22
C TRP A 49 3.24 2.14 20.43
N ASP A 50 3.40 2.02 19.12
CA ASP A 50 2.37 1.52 18.21
C ASP A 50 2.35 -0.01 18.14
N ASN A 51 1.24 -0.58 17.65
CA ASN A 51 1.10 -2.01 17.41
C ASN A 51 0.80 -2.27 15.93
N VAL A 52 1.87 -2.38 15.15
CA VAL A 52 1.84 -2.55 13.68
C VAL A 52 2.22 -3.97 13.25
N GLY A 53 2.01 -4.27 11.98
CA GLY A 53 2.35 -5.55 11.37
C GLY A 53 1.19 -6.54 11.38
N LEU A 54 1.51 -7.83 11.36
CA LEU A 54 0.53 -8.91 11.42
C LEU A 54 0.03 -9.09 12.86
N LEU A 55 -1.23 -8.76 13.10
CA LEU A 55 -1.88 -8.77 14.41
C LEU A 55 -2.63 -10.06 14.68
N VAL A 56 -3.19 -10.67 13.64
CA VAL A 56 -3.83 -12.00 13.69
C VAL A 56 -3.30 -12.82 12.54
N GLU A 57 -2.66 -13.94 12.86
CA GLU A 57 -2.08 -14.87 11.90
C GLU A 57 -2.92 -16.15 11.82
N PRO A 58 -3.49 -16.48 10.64
CA PRO A 58 -4.09 -17.78 10.40
C PRO A 58 -3.02 -18.88 10.39
N SER A 59 -3.35 -20.10 10.83
CA SER A 59 -2.37 -21.19 10.88
C SER A 59 -1.80 -21.52 9.50
N PRO A 60 -0.47 -21.69 9.35
CA PRO A 60 0.14 -22.02 8.07
C PRO A 60 -0.22 -23.44 7.58
N PRO A 61 -0.17 -23.72 6.26
CA PRO A 61 0.06 -22.75 5.19
C PRO A 61 -1.15 -21.81 5.00
N HIS A 62 -0.89 -20.55 4.63
CA HIS A 62 -1.94 -19.57 4.37
C HIS A 62 -1.70 -18.84 3.06
N THR A 63 -2.63 -18.99 2.12
CA THR A 63 -2.60 -18.35 0.82
C THR A 63 -3.62 -17.23 0.79
N VAL A 64 -3.19 -16.05 0.33
CA VAL A 64 -4.03 -14.88 0.20
C VAL A 64 -4.44 -14.72 -1.26
N ASN A 65 -5.74 -14.89 -1.52
CA ASN A 65 -6.38 -14.64 -2.81
C ASN A 65 -7.10 -13.29 -2.83
N THR A 66 -7.56 -12.83 -1.66
CA THR A 66 -8.32 -11.58 -1.53
C THR A 66 -7.84 -10.81 -0.31
N LEU A 67 -7.25 -9.64 -0.57
CA LEU A 67 -6.86 -8.66 0.43
C LEU A 67 -7.97 -7.61 0.56
N PHE A 68 -8.53 -7.45 1.76
CA PHE A 68 -9.54 -6.43 2.05
C PHE A 68 -8.88 -5.22 2.71
N LEU A 69 -9.16 -4.01 2.21
CA LEU A 69 -8.60 -2.76 2.76
C LEU A 69 -9.67 -2.03 3.56
N THR A 70 -9.34 -1.55 4.76
CA THR A 70 -10.23 -0.68 5.55
C THR A 70 -9.45 0.34 6.37
N ASN A 71 -10.09 1.45 6.73
CA ASN A 71 -9.53 2.36 7.73
C ASN A 71 -9.69 1.80 9.15
N ASP A 72 -10.92 1.42 9.48
CA ASP A 72 -11.32 0.88 10.77
C ASP A 72 -12.00 -0.48 10.56
N LEU A 73 -11.58 -1.48 11.35
CA LEU A 73 -12.24 -2.77 11.38
C LEU A 73 -13.32 -2.77 12.46
N THR A 74 -14.56 -2.48 12.09
CA THR A 74 -15.76 -2.63 12.95
C THR A 74 -16.40 -4.00 12.76
N GLU A 75 -17.42 -4.33 13.55
CA GLU A 75 -18.15 -5.60 13.40
C GLU A 75 -18.92 -5.69 12.08
N GLU A 76 -19.44 -4.55 11.59
CA GLU A 76 -20.11 -4.43 10.29
C GLU A 76 -19.11 -4.60 9.13
N VAL A 77 -17.92 -4.00 9.25
CA VAL A 77 -16.85 -4.19 8.25
C VAL A 77 -16.38 -5.63 8.25
N MET A 78 -16.26 -6.28 9.41
CA MET A 78 -15.95 -7.71 9.49
C MET A 78 -17.00 -8.56 8.76
N GLU A 79 -18.28 -8.21 8.85
CA GLU A 79 -19.32 -8.91 8.10
C GLU A 79 -19.11 -8.76 6.58
N GLU A 80 -18.75 -7.57 6.10
CA GLU A 80 -18.40 -7.36 4.69
C GLU A 80 -17.17 -8.20 4.28
N VAL A 81 -16.11 -8.22 5.08
CA VAL A 81 -14.89 -9.02 4.85
C VAL A 81 -15.27 -10.49 4.62
N LEU A 82 -16.13 -11.06 5.47
CA LEU A 82 -16.56 -12.45 5.37
C LEU A 82 -17.42 -12.70 4.13
N GLN A 83 -18.34 -11.79 3.81
CA GLN A 83 -19.16 -11.86 2.60
C GLN A 83 -18.29 -11.82 1.33
N LYS A 84 -17.22 -11.03 1.33
CA LYS A 84 -16.25 -10.93 0.23
C LYS A 84 -15.24 -12.07 0.20
N LYS A 85 -15.25 -12.96 1.20
CA LYS A 85 -14.32 -14.09 1.35
C LYS A 85 -12.86 -13.63 1.30
N ALA A 86 -12.54 -12.58 2.03
CA ALA A 86 -11.17 -12.10 2.15
C ALA A 86 -10.32 -13.04 3.01
N ASP A 87 -9.05 -13.21 2.64
CA ASP A 87 -8.08 -14.06 3.36
C ASP A 87 -7.17 -13.25 4.28
N LEU A 88 -7.05 -11.94 4.03
CA LEU A 88 -6.28 -10.98 4.82
C LEU A 88 -7.00 -9.62 4.83
N ILE A 89 -7.10 -9.01 5.99
CA ILE A 89 -7.54 -7.63 6.19
C ILE A 89 -6.29 -6.76 6.39
N LEU A 90 -6.18 -5.67 5.63
CA LEU A 90 -5.28 -4.56 5.91
C LEU A 90 -6.13 -3.42 6.49
N SER A 91 -6.05 -3.26 7.82
CA SER A 91 -6.74 -2.20 8.56
C SER A 91 -5.74 -1.09 8.87
N TYR A 92 -6.01 0.14 8.46
CA TYR A 92 -5.13 1.26 8.76
C TYR A 92 -4.95 1.44 10.27
N HIS A 93 -6.04 1.50 11.04
CA HIS A 93 -5.98 1.48 12.49
C HIS A 93 -5.91 0.04 13.03
N PRO A 94 -5.03 -0.25 14.01
CA PRO A 94 -4.88 -1.59 14.56
C PRO A 94 -6.06 -1.92 15.49
N PRO A 95 -6.90 -2.94 15.18
CA PRO A 95 -8.01 -3.33 16.05
C PRO A 95 -7.50 -3.84 17.40
N ILE A 96 -6.36 -4.55 17.40
CA ILE A 96 -5.60 -4.91 18.61
C ILE A 96 -4.57 -3.80 18.87
N PHE A 97 -4.96 -2.73 19.57
CA PHE A 97 -4.02 -1.65 19.91
C PHE A 97 -3.34 -1.86 21.28
N ARG A 98 -3.99 -2.60 22.18
CA ARG A 98 -3.45 -2.95 23.50
C ARG A 98 -3.46 -4.47 23.67
N PRO A 99 -2.51 -5.04 24.42
CA PRO A 99 -2.48 -6.48 24.68
C PRO A 99 -3.79 -6.98 25.30
N MET A 100 -4.37 -8.03 24.70
CA MET A 100 -5.54 -8.72 25.25
C MET A 100 -5.08 -9.82 26.21
N LYS A 101 -5.50 -9.75 27.48
CA LYS A 101 -5.18 -10.79 28.48
C LYS A 101 -6.00 -12.07 28.29
N ARG A 102 -7.15 -11.96 27.63
CA ARG A 102 -8.09 -13.04 27.31
C ARG A 102 -8.76 -12.71 25.98
N ILE A 103 -9.18 -13.76 25.26
CA ILE A 103 -9.94 -13.65 24.01
C ILE A 103 -11.24 -14.44 24.23
N THR A 104 -12.33 -13.72 24.43
CA THR A 104 -13.67 -14.23 24.74
C THR A 104 -14.72 -13.46 23.94
N TRP A 105 -15.96 -13.93 23.87
CA TRP A 105 -17.02 -13.24 23.12
C TRP A 105 -17.52 -11.93 23.77
N ASN A 106 -16.80 -11.40 24.76
CA ASN A 106 -17.26 -10.32 25.65
C ASN A 106 -17.17 -8.93 25.01
N THR A 107 -16.00 -8.56 24.46
CA THR A 107 -15.81 -7.24 23.85
C THR A 107 -15.82 -7.33 22.32
N TRP A 108 -16.23 -6.25 21.65
CA TRP A 108 -16.28 -6.21 20.18
C TRP A 108 -14.90 -6.49 19.55
N LYS A 109 -13.81 -5.99 20.15
CA LYS A 109 -12.45 -6.26 19.67
C LYS A 109 -12.06 -7.73 19.79
N GLU A 110 -12.42 -8.38 20.90
CA GLU A 110 -12.17 -9.83 21.05
C GLU A 110 -13.01 -10.62 20.05
N ARG A 111 -14.28 -10.23 19.81
CA ARG A 111 -15.13 -10.86 18.78
C ARG A 111 -14.55 -10.72 17.38
N LEU A 112 -13.95 -9.59 17.03
CA LEU A 112 -13.23 -9.44 15.75
C LEU A 112 -12.11 -10.46 15.61
N VAL A 113 -11.30 -10.64 16.66
CA VAL A 113 -10.19 -11.62 16.65
C VAL A 113 -10.72 -13.04 16.54
N ILE A 114 -11.76 -13.40 17.31
CA ILE A 114 -12.38 -14.73 17.25
C ILE A 114 -12.94 -14.99 15.85
N ARG A 115 -13.74 -14.07 15.30
CA ARG A 115 -14.31 -14.22 13.95
C ARG A 115 -13.22 -14.33 12.89
N ALA A 116 -12.16 -13.54 12.98
CA ALA A 116 -11.03 -13.62 12.06
C ALA A 116 -10.37 -15.01 12.11
N LEU A 117 -10.08 -15.53 13.31
CA LEU A 117 -9.46 -16.85 13.50
C LEU A 117 -10.37 -18.00 13.02
N GLU A 118 -11.66 -17.99 13.40
CA GLU A 118 -12.64 -19.00 13.01
C GLU A 118 -12.82 -19.08 11.48
N ASN A 119 -12.69 -17.94 10.80
CA ASN A 119 -12.81 -17.84 9.35
C ASN A 119 -11.46 -17.84 8.62
N ARG A 120 -10.36 -18.07 9.34
CA ARG A 120 -8.98 -18.07 8.81
C ARG A 120 -8.60 -16.79 8.06
N VAL A 121 -9.07 -15.63 8.52
CA VAL A 121 -8.75 -14.32 7.97
C VAL A 121 -7.62 -13.69 8.77
N GLY A 122 -6.54 -13.31 8.11
CA GLY A 122 -5.45 -12.56 8.76
C GLY A 122 -5.84 -11.11 9.02
N ILE A 123 -5.19 -10.46 9.99
CA ILE A 123 -5.31 -9.01 10.22
C ILE A 123 -3.92 -8.41 10.24
N TYR A 124 -3.67 -7.45 9.37
CA TYR A 124 -2.45 -6.66 9.30
C TYR A 124 -2.76 -5.17 9.44
N SER A 125 -1.89 -4.41 10.10
CA SER A 125 -2.05 -2.95 10.26
C SER A 125 -0.70 -2.23 10.13
N PRO A 126 -0.54 -1.30 9.17
CA PRO A 126 0.70 -0.54 9.06
C PRO A 126 0.69 0.76 9.90
N HIS A 127 -0.48 1.34 10.18
CA HIS A 127 -0.70 2.53 11.01
C HIS A 127 0.41 3.60 10.89
N THR A 128 1.11 3.94 11.98
CA THR A 128 2.13 5.00 11.97
C THR A 128 3.31 4.72 11.03
N ALA A 129 3.59 3.45 10.71
CA ALA A 129 4.59 3.11 9.70
C ALA A 129 4.23 3.66 8.32
N TYR A 130 2.94 3.65 7.99
CA TYR A 130 2.45 4.21 6.74
C TYR A 130 2.30 5.73 6.79
N ASP A 131 2.09 6.32 7.96
CA ASP A 131 2.10 7.79 8.10
C ASP A 131 3.47 8.38 7.86
N ALA A 132 4.50 7.73 8.39
CA ALA A 132 5.90 8.12 8.26
C ALA A 132 6.55 7.69 6.94
N ALA A 133 5.90 6.81 6.16
CA ALA A 133 6.42 6.37 4.89
C ALA A 133 6.54 7.56 3.90
N PRO A 134 7.62 7.66 3.09
CA PRO A 134 7.81 8.75 2.13
C PRO A 134 6.67 8.92 1.12
N GLN A 135 5.98 7.83 0.78
CA GLN A 135 4.79 7.82 -0.09
C GLN A 135 3.52 7.45 0.68
N GLY A 136 3.55 7.73 1.98
CA GLY A 136 2.53 7.44 2.96
C GLY A 136 1.31 8.33 2.89
N VAL A 137 0.47 8.22 3.92
CA VAL A 137 -0.77 9.01 4.08
C VAL A 137 -0.48 10.49 3.97
N ASN A 138 0.54 10.98 4.70
CA ASN A 138 0.92 12.40 4.69
C ASN A 138 1.37 12.91 3.32
N ASN A 139 2.10 12.10 2.55
CA ASN A 139 2.50 12.46 1.19
C ASN A 139 1.28 12.53 0.25
N TRP A 140 0.36 11.57 0.38
CA TRP A 140 -0.87 11.54 -0.40
C TRP A 140 -1.77 12.74 -0.10
N LEU A 141 -1.96 13.07 1.18
CA LEU A 141 -2.69 14.27 1.60
C LEU A 141 -2.06 15.55 1.08
N ALA A 142 -0.73 15.66 1.11
CA ALA A 142 0.01 16.81 0.59
C ALA A 142 -0.24 17.06 -0.90
N LYS A 143 -0.33 15.99 -1.70
CA LYS A 143 -0.63 16.10 -3.14
C LYS A 143 -2.00 16.74 -3.39
N GLY A 144 -2.97 16.53 -2.49
CA GLY A 144 -4.30 17.15 -2.57
C GLY A 144 -4.29 18.67 -2.47
N LEU A 145 -3.21 19.27 -1.92
CA LEU A 145 -3.06 20.72 -1.81
C LEU A 145 -2.41 21.38 -3.05
N GLY A 146 -2.10 20.60 -4.08
CA GLY A 146 -1.46 21.07 -5.32
C GLY A 146 0.06 20.97 -5.30
N ALA A 147 0.70 21.64 -6.25
CA ALA A 147 2.16 21.60 -6.42
C ALA A 147 2.85 22.29 -5.23
N CYS A 148 3.40 21.49 -4.31
CA CYS A 148 4.10 21.98 -3.14
C CYS A 148 5.30 21.10 -2.79
N THR A 149 6.22 21.65 -2.00
CA THR A 149 7.28 20.89 -1.36
C THR A 149 6.83 20.50 0.03
N SER A 150 6.67 19.20 0.26
CA SER A 150 6.38 18.64 1.58
C SER A 150 7.66 18.12 2.24
N ARG A 151 7.79 18.38 3.53
CA ARG A 151 8.85 17.84 4.39
C ARG A 151 8.24 17.32 5.69
N PRO A 152 8.77 16.21 6.26
CA PRO A 152 8.35 15.73 7.57
C PRO A 152 8.50 16.83 8.63
N ILE A 153 7.55 16.91 9.57
CA ILE A 153 7.72 17.76 10.76
C ILE A 153 8.72 17.11 11.72
N HIS A 154 8.58 15.80 11.96
CA HIS A 154 9.55 14.99 12.68
C HIS A 154 10.08 13.89 11.76
N PRO A 155 11.33 14.01 11.27
CA PRO A 155 11.92 12.95 10.45
C PRO A 155 12.00 11.64 11.23
N SER A 156 11.64 10.54 10.58
CA SER A 156 11.81 9.19 11.16
C SER A 156 13.28 8.94 11.48
N LYS A 157 13.53 8.23 12.57
CA LYS A 157 14.87 7.81 13.01
C LYS A 157 15.21 6.38 12.57
N ALA A 158 14.36 5.76 11.75
CA ALA A 158 14.58 4.39 11.32
C ALA A 158 15.91 4.25 10.57
N PRO A 159 16.69 3.18 10.83
CA PRO A 159 18.05 3.01 10.31
C PRO A 159 18.13 2.96 8.77
N ASN A 160 17.05 2.53 8.11
CA ASN A 160 16.93 2.46 6.66
C ASN A 160 15.93 3.48 6.09
N TYR A 161 15.67 4.58 6.81
CA TYR A 161 14.89 5.67 6.23
C TYR A 161 15.64 6.18 5.00
N PRO A 162 15.02 6.23 3.80
CA PRO A 162 15.57 7.01 2.72
C PRO A 162 15.42 8.48 3.13
N THR A 163 16.35 8.96 3.97
CA THR A 163 16.55 10.37 4.31
C THR A 163 16.67 11.22 3.06
N GLU A 164 17.09 10.57 1.97
CA GLU A 164 17.21 11.12 0.65
C GLU A 164 16.49 10.20 -0.34
N GLY A 165 15.19 10.40 -0.59
CA GLY A 165 14.51 9.60 -1.62
C GLY A 165 13.00 9.72 -1.64
N ASN A 166 12.49 10.85 -2.10
CA ASN A 166 11.05 11.05 -2.32
C ASN A 166 10.56 10.42 -3.63
N HIS A 167 11.40 9.69 -4.35
CA HIS A 167 11.12 9.27 -5.72
C HIS A 167 10.96 7.76 -5.83
N ARG A 168 9.75 7.35 -6.20
CA ARG A 168 9.45 5.98 -6.59
C ARG A 168 9.34 5.91 -8.11
N VAL A 169 9.98 4.91 -8.70
CA VAL A 169 9.86 4.60 -10.12
C VAL A 169 9.29 3.20 -10.24
N GLU A 170 8.24 3.07 -11.03
CA GLU A 170 7.55 1.80 -11.23
C GLU A 170 7.44 1.49 -12.72
N PHE A 171 7.79 0.26 -13.09
CA PHE A 171 7.73 -0.21 -14.47
C PHE A 171 7.59 -1.74 -14.52
N ASN A 172 7.08 -2.25 -15.63
CA ASN A 172 6.96 -3.70 -15.85
C ASN A 172 8.08 -4.15 -16.78
N VAL A 173 8.76 -5.26 -16.46
CA VAL A 173 9.71 -5.89 -17.38
C VAL A 173 8.95 -6.70 -18.42
N ASN A 174 9.30 -6.51 -19.69
CA ASN A 174 8.58 -7.11 -20.82
C ASN A 174 8.78 -8.63 -20.91
N HIS A 175 9.98 -9.11 -20.59
CA HIS A 175 10.34 -10.51 -20.67
C HIS A 175 11.12 -10.95 -19.44
N THR A 176 10.78 -12.12 -18.86
CA THR A 176 11.45 -12.65 -17.66
C THR A 176 12.96 -12.81 -17.84
N GLN A 177 13.42 -13.11 -19.05
CA GLN A 177 14.86 -13.21 -19.38
C GLN A 177 15.64 -11.90 -19.20
N ASP A 178 14.97 -10.75 -19.26
CA ASP A 178 15.59 -9.43 -19.09
C ASP A 178 15.63 -8.98 -17.62
N LEU A 179 14.94 -9.70 -16.73
CA LEU A 179 14.78 -9.33 -15.32
C LEU A 179 16.14 -9.22 -14.60
N ASP A 180 16.99 -10.23 -14.73
CA ASP A 180 18.30 -10.24 -14.05
C ASP A 180 19.19 -9.09 -14.52
N LYS A 181 19.14 -8.78 -15.81
CA LYS A 181 19.88 -7.67 -16.41
C LYS A 181 19.39 -6.32 -15.88
N VAL A 182 18.07 -6.13 -15.81
CA VAL A 182 17.46 -4.91 -15.26
C VAL A 182 17.75 -4.78 -13.77
N MET A 183 17.56 -5.84 -12.99
CA MET A 183 17.79 -5.84 -11.55
C MET A 183 19.25 -5.57 -11.22
N SER A 184 20.20 -6.18 -11.95
CA SER A 184 21.63 -5.94 -11.74
C SER A 184 22.04 -4.51 -12.07
N ALA A 185 21.51 -3.95 -13.17
CA ALA A 185 21.80 -2.57 -13.56
C ALA A 185 21.25 -1.55 -12.55
N VAL A 186 20.02 -1.75 -12.09
CA VAL A 186 19.36 -0.82 -11.17
C VAL A 186 19.91 -0.93 -9.74
N LYS A 187 20.19 -2.16 -9.25
CA LYS A 187 20.85 -2.35 -7.94
C LYS A 187 22.28 -1.81 -7.90
N GLY A 188 22.92 -1.65 -9.07
CA GLY A 188 24.23 -1.01 -9.19
C GLY A 188 24.22 0.52 -9.02
N ILE A 189 23.04 1.14 -8.98
CA ILE A 189 22.89 2.58 -8.76
C ILE A 189 22.86 2.86 -7.26
N ASP A 190 23.87 3.59 -6.78
CA ASP A 190 23.96 4.00 -5.38
C ASP A 190 22.75 4.86 -4.97
N GLY A 191 22.18 4.54 -3.80
CA GLY A 191 20.95 5.19 -3.32
C GLY A 191 19.65 4.70 -3.97
N VAL A 192 19.63 3.50 -4.57
CA VAL A 192 18.42 2.80 -5.02
C VAL A 192 18.10 1.60 -4.13
N SER A 193 16.87 1.53 -3.65
CA SER A 193 16.25 0.33 -3.09
C SER A 193 15.28 -0.26 -4.11
N VAL A 194 15.37 -1.58 -4.35
CA VAL A 194 14.61 -2.29 -5.38
C VAL A 194 13.70 -3.32 -4.74
N THR A 195 12.43 -3.29 -5.11
CA THR A 195 11.40 -4.26 -4.74
C THR A 195 10.73 -4.75 -6.03
N SER A 196 10.48 -6.05 -6.16
CA SER A 196 9.90 -6.62 -7.38
C SER A 196 8.76 -7.55 -7.04
N PHE A 197 7.66 -7.42 -7.76
CA PHE A 197 6.46 -8.23 -7.59
C PHE A 197 6.11 -8.86 -8.94
N SER A 198 5.99 -10.18 -8.97
CA SER A 198 5.44 -10.87 -10.14
C SER A 198 3.93 -10.73 -10.12
N ALA A 199 3.38 -10.12 -11.16
CA ALA A 199 1.94 -9.96 -11.36
C ALA A 199 1.54 -10.68 -12.66
N ARG A 200 0.53 -11.56 -12.58
CA ARG A 200 -0.03 -12.18 -13.78
C ARG A 200 -1.15 -11.31 -14.32
N THR A 201 -1.01 -10.86 -15.55
CA THR A 201 -2.07 -10.12 -16.27
C THR A 201 -2.54 -11.00 -17.41
N GLY A 202 -3.66 -11.69 -17.24
CA GLY A 202 -4.14 -12.68 -18.21
C GLY A 202 -3.29 -13.95 -18.22
N ASN A 203 -2.75 -14.33 -19.39
CA ASN A 203 -1.87 -15.49 -19.58
C ASN A 203 -0.38 -15.15 -19.52
N GLU A 204 0.00 -13.88 -19.37
CA GLU A 204 1.40 -13.46 -19.32
C GLU A 204 1.82 -13.09 -17.90
N GLU A 205 2.97 -13.62 -17.48
CA GLU A 205 3.60 -13.29 -16.21
C GLU A 205 4.49 -12.05 -16.41
N GLN A 206 4.08 -10.91 -15.85
CA GLN A 206 4.86 -9.68 -15.89
C GLN A 206 5.49 -9.44 -14.53
N THR A 207 6.77 -9.10 -14.49
CA THR A 207 7.41 -8.68 -13.24
C THR A 207 7.37 -7.17 -13.15
N ARG A 208 6.61 -6.66 -12.17
CA ARG A 208 6.55 -5.24 -11.81
C ARG A 208 7.71 -4.92 -10.89
N ILE A 209 8.53 -3.96 -11.28
CA ILE A 209 9.66 -3.47 -10.49
C ILE A 209 9.28 -2.12 -9.91
N ASN A 210 9.50 -1.99 -8.61
CA ASN A 210 9.32 -0.81 -7.80
C ASN A 210 10.66 -0.37 -7.22
N LEU A 211 11.09 0.84 -7.57
CA LEU A 211 12.34 1.42 -7.13
C LEU A 211 12.05 2.60 -6.21
N ASN A 212 12.71 2.66 -5.06
CA ASN A 212 12.82 3.87 -4.25
C ASN A 212 14.22 4.43 -4.44
N CYS A 213 14.35 5.73 -4.75
CA CYS A 213 15.64 6.31 -5.10
C CYS A 213 15.80 7.75 -4.61
N THR A 214 17.05 8.11 -4.28
CA THR A 214 17.46 9.51 -4.01
C THR A 214 17.21 10.39 -5.24
N GLN A 215 17.17 11.71 -5.10
CA GLN A 215 17.05 12.61 -6.26
C GLN A 215 18.23 12.44 -7.25
N LYS A 216 19.44 12.18 -6.73
CA LYS A 216 20.63 11.91 -7.55
C LYS A 216 20.48 10.59 -8.31
N ALA A 217 20.02 9.54 -7.63
CA ALA A 217 19.79 8.23 -8.21
C ALA A 217 18.64 8.24 -9.23
N LEU A 218 17.59 9.03 -9.00
CA LEU A 218 16.46 9.16 -9.93
C LEU A 218 16.93 9.53 -11.33
N MET A 219 17.84 10.50 -11.46
CA MET A 219 18.36 10.90 -12.77
C MET A 219 19.07 9.76 -13.49
N GLN A 220 19.82 8.94 -12.74
CA GLN A 220 20.53 7.77 -13.29
C GLN A 220 19.55 6.65 -13.68
N VAL A 221 18.54 6.41 -12.85
CA VAL A 221 17.47 5.44 -13.12
C VAL A 221 16.68 5.84 -14.37
N VAL A 222 16.29 7.12 -14.48
CA VAL A 222 15.55 7.63 -15.63
C VAL A 222 16.38 7.57 -16.91
N ASP A 223 17.67 7.91 -16.85
CA ASP A 223 18.58 7.80 -17.98
C ASP A 223 18.73 6.32 -18.42
N PHE A 224 18.97 5.41 -17.47
CA PHE A 224 19.05 3.96 -17.74
C PHE A 224 17.77 3.45 -18.42
N LEU A 225 16.61 3.77 -17.86
CA LEU A 225 15.32 3.40 -18.42
C LEU A 225 15.19 3.99 -19.83
N SER A 226 15.44 5.29 -20.02
CA SER A 226 15.29 5.95 -21.32
C SER A 226 16.12 5.33 -22.46
N ARG A 227 17.28 4.75 -22.13
CA ARG A 227 18.19 4.05 -23.06
C ARG A 227 17.79 2.59 -23.31
N ASN A 228 16.93 2.02 -22.47
CA ASN A 228 16.57 0.61 -22.49
C ASN A 228 15.04 0.38 -22.61
N LYS A 229 14.34 1.24 -23.37
CA LYS A 229 12.87 1.19 -23.54
C LYS A 229 12.34 -0.16 -24.02
N GLN A 230 13.15 -0.95 -24.70
CA GLN A 230 12.81 -2.30 -25.16
C GLN A 230 12.64 -3.31 -24.00
N LEU A 231 13.25 -3.04 -22.84
CA LEU A 231 13.24 -3.97 -21.69
C LEU A 231 12.02 -3.81 -20.79
N TYR A 232 11.25 -2.72 -20.93
CA TYR A 232 10.13 -2.44 -20.02
C TYR A 232 8.96 -1.69 -20.66
N GLN A 233 7.78 -1.80 -20.05
CA GLN A 233 6.59 -1.01 -20.35
C GLN A 233 6.38 0.09 -19.31
N LYS A 234 6.09 1.30 -19.79
CA LYS A 234 5.81 2.48 -18.98
C LYS A 234 4.35 2.47 -18.52
N HIS A 235 4.09 2.64 -17.23
CA HIS A 235 2.74 2.89 -16.75
C HIS A 235 2.35 4.36 -16.96
N GLN A 236 1.06 4.64 -17.18
CA GLN A 236 0.56 5.99 -17.49
C GLN A 236 0.73 7.03 -16.37
N ASP A 237 1.10 6.63 -15.14
CA ASP A 237 1.16 7.51 -13.97
C ASP A 237 2.59 7.98 -13.62
N ASN A 238 3.41 8.34 -14.60
CA ASN A 238 4.69 9.00 -14.32
C ASN A 238 4.46 10.45 -13.85
N THR A 239 4.18 10.64 -12.56
CA THR A 239 4.15 11.97 -11.95
C THR A 239 5.56 12.40 -11.51
N PHE A 240 6.29 13.04 -12.42
CA PHE A 240 7.48 13.82 -12.09
C PHE A 240 7.06 15.23 -11.70
N TYR A 241 7.06 15.56 -10.42
CA TYR A 241 6.73 16.92 -9.97
C TYR A 241 7.97 17.83 -10.01
N LYS A 242 7.83 18.96 -10.71
CA LYS A 242 8.78 20.08 -10.75
C LYS A 242 8.35 21.11 -9.69
N SER A 243 9.27 21.56 -8.85
CA SER A 243 8.99 22.47 -7.73
C SER A 243 8.67 23.89 -8.20
N ALA A 244 7.56 24.47 -7.71
CA ALA A 244 7.37 25.90 -7.62
C ALA A 244 6.68 26.23 -6.28
N GLY A 245 7.44 26.85 -5.36
CA GLY A 245 7.01 27.73 -4.27
C GLY A 245 5.70 27.45 -3.53
N CYS A 246 5.66 26.42 -2.68
CA CYS A 246 4.83 26.40 -1.46
C CYS A 246 5.41 25.39 -0.47
N GLN A 247 5.70 25.80 0.78
CA GLN A 247 6.18 24.91 1.83
C GLN A 247 5.02 24.53 2.75
N LEU A 248 4.62 23.25 2.71
CA LEU A 248 3.64 22.70 3.64
C LEU A 248 4.35 21.72 4.58
N LYS A 249 4.03 21.82 5.87
CA LYS A 249 4.55 20.95 6.93
C LYS A 249 3.42 20.02 7.38
N PHE A 250 3.65 18.71 7.35
CA PHE A 250 2.67 17.69 7.78
C PHE A 250 3.15 16.98 9.04
N VAL A 251 2.23 16.73 9.97
CA VAL A 251 2.50 16.07 11.24
C VAL A 251 2.70 14.57 11.00
N THR A 252 3.95 14.14 11.12
CA THR A 252 4.38 12.98 11.90
C THR A 252 5.75 13.31 12.44
#